data_AF-A0A1B6I7N4-F1
#
_entry.id   AF-A0A1B6I7N4-F1
#
_cell.length_a   1.000
_cell.length_b   1.000
_cell.length_c   1.000
_cell.angle_alpha   90.00
_cell.angle_beta   90.00
_cell.angle_gamma   90.00
#
_symmetry.space_group_name_H-M   'P 1'
#
loop_
_entity.id
_entity.type
_entity.pdbx_description
1 polymer ?
#
loop_
_entity_poly.entity_id
_entity_poly.type
_entity_poly.pdbx_seq_one_letter_code
_entity_poly.pdbx_strand_id
1 'polypeptide(L)'
;RERKRHKDPAEPVFSPTMAGGLFSIDKAFFERLGTYDSGFDIWGGENLELSFKTWMCGGTLEIVPCSHVGHIFRKRSPYKWRTGVNVLKRNSIRLAEVWMDEYAKYYYQRVG
;
A
#
# COMPACT_ATOMS: atom_id res chain seq x y z
N ARG A 1 17.65 -12.07 5.10
CA ARG A 1 16.64 -12.96 5.73
C ARG A 1 15.86 -13.68 4.65
N GLU A 2 15.12 -12.98 3.79
CA GLU A 2 14.40 -13.59 2.64
C GLU A 2 15.32 -14.39 1.69
N ARG A 3 16.46 -13.84 1.27
CA ARG A 3 17.42 -14.57 0.40
C ARG A 3 17.99 -15.87 1.01
N LYS A 4 17.89 -16.05 2.33
CA LYS A 4 18.29 -17.28 3.01
C LYS A 4 17.11 -18.25 3.20
N ARG A 5 15.87 -17.76 3.06
CA ARG A 5 14.64 -18.54 3.20
C ARG A 5 14.32 -19.30 1.92
N HIS A 6 14.70 -18.74 0.76
CA HIS A 6 14.31 -19.27 -0.53
C HIS A 6 15.28 -20.34 -1.03
N LYS A 7 14.73 -21.45 -1.53
CA LYS A 7 15.50 -22.50 -2.23
C LYS A 7 15.41 -22.33 -3.74
N ASP A 8 14.30 -21.80 -4.22
CA ASP A 8 14.05 -21.49 -5.63
C ASP A 8 13.75 -19.98 -5.84
N PRO A 9 14.28 -19.34 -6.90
CA PRO A 9 13.95 -17.95 -7.25
C PRO A 9 12.48 -17.70 -7.55
N ALA A 10 11.69 -18.74 -7.84
CA ALA A 10 10.25 -18.67 -8.10
C ALA A 10 9.40 -18.57 -6.82
N GLU A 11 9.97 -18.79 -5.64
CA GLU A 11 9.23 -18.77 -4.38
C GLU A 11 8.69 -17.37 -4.04
N PRO A 12 7.49 -17.25 -3.44
CA PRO A 12 6.93 -15.97 -3.00
C PRO A 12 7.84 -15.22 -2.04
N VAL A 13 8.08 -13.94 -2.32
CA VAL A 13 8.94 -13.06 -1.53
C VAL A 13 8.08 -12.12 -0.70
N PHE A 14 8.35 -12.03 0.60
CA PHE A 14 7.70 -11.03 1.45
C PHE A 14 8.08 -9.61 1.01
N SER A 15 7.07 -8.75 0.86
CA SER A 15 7.27 -7.32 0.56
C SER A 15 6.64 -6.47 1.66
N PRO A 16 7.34 -5.44 2.17
CA PRO A 16 6.78 -4.55 3.19
C PRO A 16 5.59 -3.74 2.66
N THR A 17 5.57 -3.46 1.36
CA THR A 17 4.50 -2.71 0.70
C THR A 17 4.20 -3.27 -0.69
N MET A 18 3.02 -2.97 -1.21
CA MET A 18 2.67 -3.23 -2.62
C MET A 18 2.52 -1.94 -3.43
N ALA A 19 2.58 -2.08 -4.76
CA ALA A 19 2.19 -1.02 -5.68
C ALA A 19 0.68 -0.72 -5.62
N GLY A 20 -0.16 -1.70 -5.26
CA GLY A 20 -1.59 -1.55 -4.99
C GLY A 20 -2.53 -1.75 -6.19
N GLY A 21 -2.08 -1.46 -7.41
CA GLY A 21 -2.93 -1.59 -8.59
C GLY A 21 -3.23 -3.03 -9.01
N LEU A 22 -2.36 -3.99 -8.64
CA LEU A 22 -2.47 -5.39 -9.02
C LEU A 22 -2.13 -6.27 -7.82
N PHE A 23 -3.11 -7.00 -7.31
CA PHE A 23 -2.94 -7.99 -6.24
C PHE A 23 -4.15 -8.94 -6.24
N SER A 24 -4.08 -10.00 -5.45
CA SER A 24 -5.22 -10.86 -5.16
C SER A 24 -5.30 -11.05 -3.65
N ILE A 25 -6.52 -11.05 -3.13
CA ILE A 25 -6.80 -11.16 -1.69
C ILE A 25 -8.07 -11.98 -1.50
N ASP A 26 -8.12 -12.79 -0.45
CA ASP A 26 -9.36 -13.44 -0.05
C ASP A 26 -10.41 -12.39 0.34
N LYS A 27 -11.66 -12.57 -0.09
CA LYS A 27 -12.74 -11.60 0.14
C LYS A 27 -13.02 -11.44 1.63
N ALA A 28 -13.14 -12.54 2.37
CA ALA A 28 -13.47 -12.48 3.79
C ALA A 28 -12.32 -11.86 4.60
N PHE A 29 -11.07 -12.11 4.21
CA PHE A 29 -9.91 -11.44 4.79
C PHE A 29 -9.90 -9.94 4.48
N PHE A 30 -10.20 -9.54 3.25
CA PHE A 30 -10.28 -8.12 2.87
C PHE A 30 -11.36 -7.37 3.66
N GLU A 31 -12.53 -7.99 3.84
CA GLU A 31 -13.62 -7.45 4.68
C GLU A 31 -13.21 -7.37 6.15
N ARG A 32 -12.51 -8.39 6.67
CA ARG A 32 -11.99 -8.40 8.05
C ARG A 32 -10.98 -7.29 8.32
N LEU A 33 -10.14 -6.95 7.33
CA LEU A 33 -9.22 -5.82 7.42
C LEU A 33 -9.94 -4.45 7.38
N GLY A 34 -11.26 -4.42 7.19
CA GLY A 34 -12.04 -3.20 7.06
C GLY A 34 -11.98 -2.58 5.68
N THR A 35 -11.58 -3.35 4.66
CA THR A 35 -11.43 -2.90 3.26
C THR A 35 -10.50 -1.67 3.15
N TYR A 36 -10.71 -0.80 2.15
CA TYR A 36 -10.02 0.49 2.06
C TYR A 36 -10.64 1.52 3.01
N ASP A 37 -9.82 2.46 3.48
CA ASP A 37 -10.32 3.64 4.21
C ASP A 37 -11.25 4.46 3.30
N SER A 38 -12.54 4.50 3.63
CA SER A 38 -13.56 5.26 2.89
C SER A 38 -13.34 6.77 2.94
N GLY A 39 -12.46 7.26 3.81
CA GLY A 39 -12.06 8.66 3.90
C GLY A 39 -10.94 9.07 2.93
N PHE A 40 -10.34 8.12 2.20
CA PHE A 40 -9.37 8.40 1.15
C PHE A 40 -10.07 8.95 -0.08
N ASP A 41 -9.47 9.97 -0.68
CA ASP A 41 -10.03 10.64 -1.85
C ASP A 41 -9.19 10.35 -3.09
N ILE A 42 -9.85 10.13 -4.23
CA ILE A 42 -9.33 9.88 -5.60
C ILE A 42 -8.19 8.86 -5.71
N TRP A 43 -6.97 9.23 -5.29
CA TRP A 43 -5.76 8.43 -5.53
C TRP A 43 -4.63 8.78 -4.57
N GLY A 44 -3.93 7.74 -4.11
CA GLY A 44 -2.66 7.80 -3.42
C GLY A 44 -2.79 7.47 -1.94
N GLY A 45 -1.85 6.64 -1.46
CA GLY A 45 -1.76 6.19 -0.07
C GLY A 45 -2.48 4.88 0.21
N GLU A 46 -3.50 4.49 -0.58
CA GLU A 46 -4.33 3.30 -0.34
C GLU A 46 -3.50 2.00 -0.37
N ASN A 47 -2.49 1.95 -1.23
CA ASN A 47 -1.59 0.82 -1.34
C ASN A 47 -0.73 0.63 -0.09
N LEU A 48 -0.27 1.73 0.51
CA LEU A 48 0.50 1.72 1.75
C LEU A 48 -0.39 1.39 2.94
N GLU A 49 -1.59 1.98 2.99
CA GLU A 49 -2.58 1.76 4.05
C GLU A 49 -2.95 0.29 4.17
N LEU A 50 -3.32 -0.33 3.04
CA LEU A 50 -3.66 -1.75 3.01
C LEU A 50 -2.43 -2.65 3.28
N SER A 51 -1.22 -2.22 2.90
CA SER A 51 0.01 -2.93 3.25
C SER A 51 0.25 -2.94 4.76
N PHE A 52 0.07 -1.80 5.43
CA PHE A 52 0.26 -1.65 6.87
C PHE A 52 -0.79 -2.44 7.64
N LYS A 53 -2.08 -2.31 7.26
CA LYS A 53 -3.17 -3.18 7.75
C LYS A 53 -2.78 -4.64 7.69
N THR A 54 -2.37 -5.11 6.52
CA THR A 54 -2.08 -6.52 6.30
C THR A 54 -0.99 -7.01 7.25
N TRP A 55 0.14 -6.31 7.35
CA TRP A 55 1.24 -6.73 8.23
C TRP A 55 0.93 -6.58 9.71
N MET A 56 0.31 -5.46 10.12
CA MET A 56 0.08 -5.15 11.53
C MET A 56 -1.13 -5.89 12.11
N CYS A 57 -2.03 -6.39 11.26
CA CYS A 57 -3.21 -7.15 11.66
C CYS A 57 -3.08 -8.67 11.40
N GLY A 58 -1.85 -9.19 11.25
CA GLY A 58 -1.57 -10.62 11.26
C GLY A 58 -1.62 -11.33 9.91
N GLY A 59 -1.67 -10.59 8.80
CA GLY A 59 -1.48 -11.10 7.45
C GLY A 59 -0.04 -10.98 6.96
N THR A 60 0.17 -11.37 5.71
CA THR A 60 1.44 -11.23 4.98
C THR A 60 1.20 -10.64 3.61
N LEU A 61 2.19 -9.91 3.10
CA LEU A 61 2.16 -9.36 1.74
C LEU A 61 3.30 -9.96 0.94
N GLU A 62 2.97 -10.56 -0.21
CA GLU A 62 3.91 -11.34 -1.02
C GLU A 62 3.92 -10.87 -2.47
N ILE A 63 5.10 -10.91 -3.08
CA ILE A 63 5.27 -10.85 -4.53
C ILE A 63 5.51 -12.29 -4.98
N VAL A 64 4.70 -12.79 -5.93
CA VAL A 64 4.81 -14.14 -6.48
C VAL A 64 5.53 -14.08 -7.82
N PRO A 65 6.83 -14.45 -7.91
CA PRO A 65 7.62 -14.29 -9.13
C PRO A 65 7.05 -15.04 -10.34
N CYS A 66 6.35 -16.15 -10.14
CA CYS A 66 5.70 -16.89 -11.24
C CYS A 66 4.46 -16.19 -11.83
N SER A 67 3.91 -15.17 -11.18
CA SER A 67 2.72 -14.47 -11.63
C SER A 67 3.10 -13.17 -12.32
N HIS A 68 3.02 -13.14 -13.64
CA HIS A 68 3.43 -12.01 -14.46
C HIS A 68 2.21 -11.26 -15.02
N VAL A 69 2.12 -9.97 -14.71
CA VAL A 69 1.13 -9.06 -15.32
C VAL A 69 1.84 -7.79 -15.78
N GLY A 70 1.68 -7.45 -17.06
CA GLY A 70 2.24 -6.23 -17.64
C GLY A 70 1.44 -4.99 -17.23
N HIS A 71 2.13 -3.92 -16.81
CA HIS A 71 1.53 -2.62 -16.52
C HIS A 71 2.25 -1.51 -17.29
N ILE A 72 1.50 -0.67 -18.01
CA ILE A 72 2.05 0.48 -18.74
C ILE A 72 2.21 1.65 -17.75
N PHE A 73 3.44 1.84 -17.27
CA PHE A 73 3.76 2.97 -16.39
C PHE A 73 3.61 4.31 -17.11
N ARG A 74 2.88 5.23 -16.48
CA ARG A 74 2.67 6.60 -16.98
C ARG A 74 3.54 7.57 -16.20
N LYS A 75 4.06 8.60 -16.87
CA LYS A 75 4.84 9.68 -16.22
C LYS A 75 3.97 10.68 -15.45
N ARG A 76 2.68 10.77 -15.77
CA ARG A 76 1.74 11.74 -15.18
C ARG A 76 0.42 11.06 -14.87
N SER A 77 -0.20 11.49 -13.77
CA SER A 77 -1.55 11.06 -13.41
C SER A 77 -2.55 11.49 -14.49
N PRO A 78 -3.45 10.60 -14.94
CA PRO A 78 -4.52 10.96 -15.86
C PRO A 78 -5.70 11.66 -15.14
N TYR A 79 -5.72 11.69 -13.81
CA TYR A 79 -6.85 12.22 -13.04
C TYR A 79 -6.84 13.74 -12.98
N LYS A 80 -8.03 14.34 -13.13
CA LYS A 80 -8.24 15.77 -12.88
C LYS A 80 -8.38 15.98 -11.38
N TRP A 81 -7.39 16.62 -10.78
CA TRP A 81 -7.42 16.99 -9.37
C TRP A 81 -8.44 18.11 -9.13
N ARG A 82 -9.19 18.03 -8.02
CA ARG A 82 -10.02 19.15 -7.58
C ARG A 82 -9.10 20.32 -7.20
N THR A 83 -9.36 21.50 -7.75
CA THR A 83 -8.60 22.71 -7.43
C THR A 83 -8.73 23.05 -5.95
N GLY A 84 -7.61 23.36 -5.29
CA GLY A 84 -7.57 23.79 -3.88
C GLY A 84 -7.46 22.67 -2.83
N VAL A 85 -7.49 21.39 -3.22
CA VAL A 85 -7.34 20.26 -2.27
C VAL A 85 -6.10 19.45 -2.61
N ASN A 86 -5.16 19.36 -1.67
CA ASN A 86 -4.03 18.42 -1.78
C ASN A 86 -4.47 17.03 -1.28
N VAL A 87 -5.11 16.29 -2.19
CA VAL A 87 -5.65 14.94 -1.94
C VAL A 87 -4.56 13.98 -1.44
N LEU A 88 -3.38 14.02 -2.05
CA LEU A 88 -2.25 13.16 -1.67
C LEU A 88 -1.80 13.41 -0.23
N LYS A 89 -1.69 14.69 0.16
CA LYS A 89 -1.34 15.06 1.53
C LYS A 89 -2.42 14.60 2.51
N ARG A 90 -3.70 14.81 2.19
CA ARG A 90 -4.82 14.36 3.02
C ARG A 90 -4.77 12.85 3.27
N ASN A 91 -4.65 12.03 2.23
CA ASN A 91 -4.62 10.57 2.37
C ASN A 91 -3.38 10.12 3.15
N SER A 92 -2.22 10.74 2.89
CA SER A 92 -0.97 10.41 3.59
C SER A 92 -1.03 10.75 5.08
N ILE A 93 -1.64 11.87 5.46
CA ILE A 93 -1.87 12.24 6.87
C ILE A 93 -2.75 11.21 7.55
N ARG A 94 -3.88 10.82 6.93
CA ARG A 94 -4.78 9.80 7.50
C ARG A 94 -4.06 8.48 7.75
N LEU A 95 -3.25 8.04 6.78
CA LEU A 95 -2.42 6.86 6.92
C LEU A 95 -1.43 6.98 8.08
N ALA A 96 -0.70 8.11 8.16
CA ALA A 96 0.33 8.31 9.16
C ALA A 96 -0.24 8.33 10.59
N GLU A 97 -1.33 9.05 10.80
CA GLU A 97 -1.99 9.17 12.11
C GLU A 97 -2.55 7.84 12.63
N VAL A 98 -2.92 6.92 11.74
CA VAL A 98 -3.50 5.63 12.13
C VAL A 98 -2.45 4.54 12.29
N TRP A 99 -1.44 4.50 11.41
CA TRP A 99 -0.57 3.32 11.25
C TRP A 99 0.89 3.55 11.59
N MET A 100 1.33 4.80 11.78
CA MET A 100 2.77 5.09 11.95
C MET A 100 3.15 5.47 13.38
N ASP A 101 2.22 5.58 14.32
CA ASP A 101 2.50 5.91 15.73
C ASP A 101 3.53 7.06 15.87
N GLU A 102 4.54 6.92 16.73
CA GLU A 102 5.61 7.91 16.88
C GLU A 102 6.48 8.10 15.62
N TYR A 103 6.42 7.20 14.63
CA TYR A 103 7.11 7.34 13.35
C TYR A 103 6.39 8.33 12.41
N ALA A 104 5.13 8.69 12.68
CA ALA A 104 4.43 9.74 11.93
C ALA A 104 5.19 11.07 11.92
N LYS A 105 5.97 11.36 12.98
CA LYS A 105 6.85 12.54 13.05
C LYS A 105 7.79 12.67 11.84
N TYR A 106 8.28 11.55 11.31
CA TYR A 106 9.20 11.56 10.17
C TYR A 106 8.49 11.92 8.86
N TYR A 107 7.21 11.57 8.71
CA TYR A 107 6.39 12.04 7.61
C TYR A 107 6.24 13.57 7.69
N TYR A 108 5.87 14.09 8.86
CA TYR A 108 5.67 15.53 9.05
C TYR A 108 6.94 16.36 8.86
N GLN A 109 8.11 15.84 9.27
CA GLN A 109 9.38 16.55 9.09
C GLN A 109 9.81 16.70 7.62
N ARG A 110 9.37 15.81 6.73
CA ARG A 110 9.85 15.76 5.34
C ARG A 110 8.81 16.16 4.30
N VAL A 111 7.55 15.87 4.58
CA VAL A 111 6.44 15.96 3.60
C VAL A 111 5.27 16.79 4.17
N GLY A 112 5.18 16.91 5.49
CA GLY A 112 4.15 17.64 6.22
C GLY A 112 4.11 19.13 5.96
#